data_AF-A0A256XTW6-F1
#
_entry.id   AF-A0A256XTW6-F1
#
_cell.length_a   1.000
_cell.length_b   1.000
_cell.length_c   1.000
_cell.angle_alpha   90.00
_cell.angle_beta   90.00
_cell.angle_gamma   90.00
#
_symmetry.space_group_name_H-M   'P 1'
#
loop_
_entity.id
_entity.type
_entity.pdbx_description
1 polymer ?
#
loop_
_entity_poly.entity_id
_entity_poly.type
_entity_poly.pdbx_seq_one_letter_code
_entity_poly.pdbx_strand_id
1 'polypeptide(L)'
;MKKPDWKTWMNDKKDCRFWLDDYFKKKILRKSSDESRLHLRKTDHNLNFANWVSEKHKDEIPEIFGNETFYDWIINFYYYAIYHAALALLSKEHYLSKNHSATLCFLIYHHYHLQNALNKEDVELLASSLSKEDIETVGISKELREKACYDIHESFEKKLVNQLREKAINFVNKIKILLQR
;
A
#
# COMPACT_ATOMS: atom_id res chain seq x y z
N MET A 1 -23.59 -13.36 -3.54
CA MET A 1 -23.19 -12.30 -2.59
C MET A 1 -22.48 -11.18 -3.34
N LYS A 2 -22.72 -9.91 -2.98
CA LYS A 2 -21.98 -8.75 -3.51
C LYS A 2 -20.50 -8.89 -3.12
N LYS A 3 -19.58 -8.60 -4.05
CA LYS A 3 -18.14 -8.62 -3.77
C LYS A 3 -17.69 -7.28 -3.15
N PRO A 4 -16.68 -7.29 -2.27
CA PRO A 4 -16.02 -6.06 -1.81
C PRO A 4 -15.53 -5.21 -2.99
N ASP A 5 -15.82 -3.91 -2.99
CA ASP A 5 -15.32 -2.95 -3.98
C ASP A 5 -15.04 -1.60 -3.34
N TRP A 6 -13.76 -1.23 -3.27
CA TRP A 6 -13.32 0.00 -2.64
C TRP A 6 -13.79 1.25 -3.38
N LYS A 7 -14.00 1.17 -4.71
CA LYS A 7 -14.52 2.32 -5.48
C LYS A 7 -15.95 2.64 -5.07
N THR A 8 -16.77 1.61 -4.87
CA THR A 8 -18.11 1.76 -4.30
C THR A 8 -18.03 2.35 -2.89
N TRP A 9 -17.14 1.85 -2.03
CA TRP A 9 -17.00 2.36 -0.66
C TRP A 9 -16.64 3.84 -0.58
N MET A 10 -15.81 4.35 -1.49
CA MET A 10 -15.47 5.78 -1.54
C MET A 10 -16.66 6.68 -1.90
N ASN A 11 -17.59 6.18 -2.71
CA ASN A 11 -18.75 6.95 -3.17
C ASN A 11 -19.98 6.74 -2.28
N ASP A 12 -20.06 5.60 -1.59
CA ASP A 12 -21.15 5.23 -0.71
C ASP A 12 -20.65 4.90 0.69
N LYS A 13 -20.70 5.90 1.57
CA LYS A 13 -20.36 5.77 2.99
C LYS A 13 -21.21 4.72 3.72
N LYS A 14 -22.47 4.50 3.32
CA LYS A 14 -23.35 3.50 3.95
C LYS A 14 -22.92 2.09 3.56
N ASP A 15 -22.58 1.86 2.29
CA ASP A 15 -22.02 0.57 1.85
C ASP A 15 -20.68 0.30 2.52
N CYS A 16 -19.81 1.31 2.60
CA CYS A 16 -18.54 1.22 3.33
C CYS A 16 -18.77 0.80 4.79
N ARG A 17 -19.72 1.44 5.49
CA ARG A 17 -20.08 1.10 6.86
C ARG A 17 -20.62 -0.33 7.00
N PHE A 18 -21.47 -0.76 6.08
CA PHE A 18 -22.01 -2.11 6.07
C PHE A 18 -20.90 -3.17 6.02
N TRP A 19 -19.92 -2.98 5.13
CA TRP A 19 -18.76 -3.89 5.03
C TRP A 19 -17.87 -3.81 6.27
N LEU A 20 -17.66 -2.62 6.83
CA LEU A 20 -16.90 -2.44 8.06
C LEU A 20 -17.52 -3.24 9.23
N ASP A 21 -18.85 -3.14 9.39
CA ASP A 21 -19.59 -3.88 10.41
C ASP A 21 -19.52 -5.40 10.18
N ASP A 22 -19.58 -5.86 8.92
CA ASP A 22 -19.38 -7.28 8.58
C ASP A 22 -17.97 -7.78 8.92
N TYR A 23 -16.93 -6.99 8.66
CA TYR A 23 -15.55 -7.32 9.03
C TYR A 23 -15.35 -7.39 10.55
N PHE A 24 -16.00 -6.51 11.32
CA PHE A 24 -16.02 -6.60 12.78
C PHE A 24 -16.76 -7.86 13.27
N LYS A 25 -17.95 -8.14 12.72
CA LYS A 25 -18.75 -9.32 13.06
C LYS A 25 -17.98 -10.62 12.82
N LYS A 26 -17.23 -10.69 11.71
CA LYS A 26 -16.39 -11.83 11.33
C LYS A 26 -15.03 -11.88 12.06
N LYS A 27 -14.74 -10.91 12.94
CA LYS A 27 -13.44 -10.76 13.62
C LYS A 27 -12.26 -10.71 12.65
N ILE A 28 -12.48 -10.15 11.46
CA ILE A 28 -11.43 -9.79 10.49
C ILE A 28 -10.79 -8.47 10.93
N LEU A 29 -11.60 -7.51 11.38
CA LEU A 29 -11.17 -6.36 12.17
C LEU A 29 -11.45 -6.62 13.65
N ARG A 30 -10.48 -6.30 14.51
CA ARG A 30 -10.62 -6.45 15.96
C ARG A 30 -9.81 -5.39 16.71
N LYS A 31 -10.21 -5.10 17.95
CA LYS A 31 -9.43 -4.23 18.83
C LYS A 31 -8.05 -4.83 19.11
N SER A 32 -7.05 -3.97 19.21
CA SER A 32 -5.67 -4.31 19.52
C SER A 32 -4.98 -3.19 20.30
N SER A 33 -3.81 -3.47 20.88
CA SER A 33 -2.91 -2.43 21.37
C SER A 33 -2.43 -1.51 20.23
N ASP A 34 -2.03 -0.30 20.59
CA ASP A 34 -1.35 0.63 19.68
C ASP A 34 0.08 0.12 19.42
N GLU A 35 0.28 -0.40 18.22
CA GLU A 35 1.55 -0.87 17.65
C GLU A 35 1.98 0.03 16.48
N SER A 36 1.39 1.23 16.35
CA SER A 36 1.66 2.15 15.24
C SER A 36 3.15 2.45 15.07
N ARG A 37 3.91 2.56 16.18
CA ARG A 37 5.37 2.74 16.16
C ARG A 37 6.12 1.55 15.59
N LEU A 38 5.68 0.32 15.83
CA LEU A 38 6.29 -0.89 15.28
C LEU A 38 6.04 -0.97 13.77
N HIS A 39 4.83 -0.63 13.33
CA HIS A 39 4.51 -0.54 11.91
C HIS A 39 5.30 0.57 11.21
N LEU A 40 5.45 1.75 11.80
CA LEU A 40 6.30 2.80 11.24
C LEU A 40 7.77 2.38 11.10
N ARG A 41 8.31 1.64 12.08
CA ARG A 41 9.66 1.07 11.95
C ARG A 41 9.76 0.12 10.76
N LYS A 42 8.75 -0.74 10.55
CA LYS A 42 8.68 -1.61 9.37
C LYS A 42 8.54 -0.81 8.07
N THR A 43 7.75 0.26 8.05
CA THR A 43 7.66 1.18 6.92
C THR A 43 9.03 1.75 6.58
N ASP A 44 9.75 2.28 7.57
CA ASP A 44 11.08 2.87 7.37
C ASP A 44 12.10 1.84 6.89
N HIS A 45 12.08 0.62 7.43
CA HIS A 45 12.96 -0.46 6.96
C HIS A 45 12.74 -0.78 5.48
N ASN A 46 11.48 -0.96 5.06
CA ASN A 46 11.14 -1.24 3.67
C ASN A 46 11.53 -0.07 2.75
N LEU A 47 11.22 1.16 3.15
CA LEU A 47 11.51 2.36 2.36
C LEU A 47 13.02 2.59 2.20
N ASN A 48 13.78 2.44 3.29
CA ASN A 48 15.23 2.59 3.29
C ASN A 48 15.89 1.52 2.41
N PHE A 49 15.44 0.27 2.50
CA PHE A 49 15.98 -0.81 1.68
C PHE A 49 15.68 -0.58 0.19
N ALA A 50 14.43 -0.24 -0.16
CA ALA A 50 14.04 0.08 -1.54
C ALA A 50 14.90 1.22 -2.13
N ASN A 51 15.06 2.30 -1.37
CA ASN A 51 15.86 3.45 -1.78
C ASN A 51 17.35 3.09 -1.91
N TRP A 52 17.87 2.26 -1.01
CA TRP A 52 19.25 1.80 -1.06
C TRP A 52 19.50 0.97 -2.32
N VAL A 53 18.69 -0.06 -2.60
CA VAL A 53 18.83 -0.86 -3.83
C VAL A 53 18.71 0.04 -5.06
N SER A 54 17.71 0.94 -5.10
CA SER A 54 17.53 1.89 -6.20
C SER A 54 18.73 2.81 -6.41
N GLU A 55 19.46 3.18 -5.36
CA GLU A 55 20.68 3.99 -5.46
C GLU A 55 21.83 3.16 -6.02
N LYS A 56 22.01 1.93 -5.54
CA LYS A 56 23.04 0.99 -6.00
C LYS A 56 22.88 0.56 -7.45
N HIS A 57 21.70 0.75 -8.05
CA HIS A 57 21.51 0.56 -9.49
C HIS A 57 22.26 1.56 -10.37
N LYS A 58 22.81 2.64 -9.80
CA LYS A 58 23.58 3.61 -10.59
C LYS A 58 24.98 3.10 -10.95
N ASP A 59 25.51 2.16 -10.17
CA ASP A 59 26.90 1.71 -10.24
C ASP A 59 27.07 0.23 -9.85
N GLU A 60 26.79 -0.13 -8.59
CA GLU A 60 27.19 -1.41 -7.99
C GLU A 60 26.37 -2.62 -8.45
N ILE A 61 25.06 -2.46 -8.68
CA ILE A 61 24.22 -3.59 -9.10
C ILE A 61 24.60 -4.09 -10.51
N PRO A 62 24.76 -3.23 -11.52
CA PRO A 62 25.25 -3.67 -12.83
C PRO A 62 26.66 -4.30 -12.77
N GLU A 63 27.53 -3.82 -11.89
CA GLU A 63 28.89 -4.37 -11.72
C GLU A 63 28.86 -5.81 -11.17
N ILE A 64 28.02 -6.07 -10.17
CA ILE A 64 27.97 -7.37 -9.48
C ILE A 64 27.05 -8.37 -10.21
N PHE A 65 25.93 -7.89 -10.78
CA PHE A 65 24.85 -8.73 -11.28
C PHE A 65 24.57 -8.56 -12.78
N GLY A 66 25.37 -7.77 -13.50
CA GLY A 66 25.25 -7.59 -14.95
C GLY A 66 23.93 -6.93 -15.35
N ASN A 67 23.10 -7.64 -16.11
CA ASN A 67 21.84 -7.12 -16.64
C ASN A 67 20.64 -7.25 -15.67
N GLU A 68 20.84 -7.79 -14.48
CA GLU A 68 19.78 -7.94 -13.48
C GLU A 68 19.39 -6.58 -12.86
N THR A 69 18.09 -6.26 -12.89
CA THR A 69 17.59 -4.94 -12.50
C THR A 69 16.88 -4.92 -11.15
N PHE A 70 16.47 -6.08 -10.60
CA PHE A 70 15.74 -6.20 -9.31
C PHE A 70 14.63 -5.16 -9.07
N TYR A 71 14.07 -4.57 -10.13
CA TYR A 71 13.10 -3.48 -10.02
C TYR A 71 11.77 -3.99 -9.46
N ASP A 72 11.44 -5.25 -9.74
CA ASP A 72 10.32 -5.98 -9.14
C ASP A 72 10.42 -6.03 -7.60
N TRP A 73 11.61 -6.29 -7.06
CA TRP A 73 11.88 -6.28 -5.61
C TRP A 73 11.75 -4.88 -5.04
N ILE A 74 12.36 -3.87 -5.68
CA ILE A 74 12.24 -2.47 -5.25
C ILE A 74 10.76 -2.05 -5.19
N ILE A 75 9.99 -2.36 -6.22
CA ILE A 75 8.55 -2.10 -6.29
C ILE A 75 7.84 -2.80 -5.12
N ASN A 76 8.20 -4.05 -4.82
CA ASN A 76 7.62 -4.81 -3.72
C ASN A 76 7.86 -4.12 -2.37
N PHE A 77 9.09 -3.67 -2.10
CA PHE A 77 9.42 -2.97 -0.86
C PHE A 77 8.66 -1.64 -0.72
N TYR A 78 8.46 -0.88 -1.80
CA TYR A 78 7.63 0.33 -1.72
C TYR A 78 6.17 0.01 -1.38
N TYR A 79 5.60 -1.07 -1.93
CA TYR A 79 4.25 -1.48 -1.56
C TYR A 79 4.14 -1.92 -0.09
N TYR A 80 5.11 -2.68 0.42
CA TYR A 80 5.15 -3.03 1.84
C TYR A 80 5.35 -1.82 2.75
N ALA A 81 6.12 -0.81 2.31
CA ALA A 81 6.26 0.44 3.05
C ALA A 81 4.91 1.16 3.19
N ILE A 82 4.17 1.30 2.07
CA ILE A 82 2.82 1.88 2.04
C ILE A 82 1.85 1.06 2.89
N TYR A 83 1.89 -0.27 2.78
CA TYR A 83 1.02 -1.15 3.55
C TYR A 83 1.26 -1.02 5.06
N HIS A 84 2.52 -1.07 5.50
CA HIS A 84 2.82 -0.88 6.92
C HIS A 84 2.47 0.53 7.41
N ALA A 85 2.55 1.56 6.55
CA ALA A 85 2.08 2.90 6.92
C ALA A 85 0.55 2.92 7.12
N ALA A 86 -0.18 2.19 6.27
CA ALA A 86 -1.62 1.99 6.41
C ALA A 86 -1.99 1.25 7.71
N LEU A 87 -1.23 0.21 8.06
CA LEU A 87 -1.40 -0.50 9.34
C LEU A 87 -1.04 0.37 10.54
N ALA A 88 -0.08 1.29 10.41
CA ALA A 88 0.23 2.23 11.48
C ALA A 88 -0.96 3.14 11.81
N LEU A 89 -1.69 3.64 10.79
CA LEU A 89 -2.94 4.38 11.00
C LEU A 89 -4.01 3.52 11.69
N LEU A 90 -4.26 2.32 11.16
CA LEU A 90 -5.23 1.39 11.74
C LEU A 90 -4.92 1.08 13.22
N SER A 91 -3.65 0.84 13.52
CA SER A 91 -3.17 0.50 14.86
C SER A 91 -3.25 1.68 15.83
N LYS A 92 -3.03 2.91 15.35
CA LYS A 92 -3.21 4.12 16.15
C LYS A 92 -4.64 4.30 16.65
N GLU A 93 -5.61 3.82 15.87
CA GLU A 93 -7.03 3.77 16.25
C GLU A 93 -7.38 2.56 17.14
N HIS A 94 -6.38 1.81 17.61
CA HIS A 94 -6.51 0.58 18.42
C HIS A 94 -7.19 -0.59 17.71
N TYR A 95 -6.94 -0.76 16.41
CA TYR A 95 -7.43 -1.89 15.64
C TYR A 95 -6.31 -2.65 14.92
N LEU A 96 -6.59 -3.91 14.61
CA LEU A 96 -5.82 -4.67 13.64
C LEU A 96 -6.75 -5.35 12.64
N SER A 97 -6.23 -5.63 11.45
CA SER A 97 -6.94 -6.33 10.38
C SER A 97 -6.23 -7.63 10.04
N LYS A 98 -7.00 -8.65 9.64
CA LYS A 98 -6.47 -9.91 9.11
C LYS A 98 -6.32 -9.94 7.59
N ASN A 99 -6.85 -8.94 6.87
CA ASN A 99 -6.72 -8.87 5.42
C ASN A 99 -6.71 -7.44 4.88
N HIS A 100 -6.37 -7.34 3.61
CA HIS A 100 -6.19 -6.09 2.89
C HIS A 100 -7.49 -5.33 2.65
N SER A 101 -8.53 -6.05 2.21
CA SER A 101 -9.85 -5.47 1.99
C SER A 101 -10.43 -4.81 3.25
N ALA A 102 -10.27 -5.41 4.42
CA ALA A 102 -10.74 -4.85 5.67
C ALA A 102 -9.87 -3.70 6.18
N THR A 103 -8.54 -3.73 5.92
CA THR A 103 -7.65 -2.58 6.17
C THR A 103 -8.11 -1.39 5.34
N LEU A 104 -8.33 -1.58 4.03
CA LEU A 104 -8.76 -0.52 3.13
C LEU A 104 -10.16 0.01 3.49
N CYS A 105 -11.11 -0.87 3.80
CA CYS A 105 -12.45 -0.50 4.23
C CYS A 105 -12.41 0.37 5.50
N PHE A 106 -11.61 -0.01 6.49
CA PHE A 106 -11.42 0.78 7.70
C PHE A 106 -10.86 2.17 7.39
N LEU A 107 -9.79 2.25 6.60
CA LEU A 107 -9.14 3.52 6.29
C LEU A 107 -10.04 4.45 5.46
N ILE A 108 -10.82 3.90 4.53
CA ILE A 108 -11.81 4.67 3.76
C ILE A 108 -12.90 5.20 4.70
N TYR A 109 -13.44 4.37 5.59
CA TYR A 109 -14.50 4.84 6.49
C TYR A 109 -13.96 5.89 7.48
N HIS A 110 -12.88 5.60 8.19
CA HIS A 110 -12.37 6.46 9.26
C HIS A 110 -11.62 7.68 8.73
N HIS A 111 -10.64 7.48 7.84
CA HIS A 111 -9.73 8.56 7.45
C HIS A 111 -10.14 9.28 6.17
N TYR A 112 -10.88 8.66 5.25
CA TYR A 112 -11.42 9.36 4.07
C TYR A 112 -12.79 9.99 4.39
N HIS A 113 -13.78 9.21 4.85
CA HIS A 113 -15.15 9.70 5.05
C HIS A 113 -15.40 10.51 6.33
N LEU A 114 -14.78 10.13 7.45
CA LEU A 114 -15.06 10.78 8.75
C LEU A 114 -14.08 11.90 9.06
N GLN A 115 -12.78 11.67 8.86
CA GLN A 115 -11.73 12.63 9.23
C GLN A 115 -11.27 13.52 8.08
N ASN A 116 -11.58 13.19 6.81
CA ASN A 116 -11.01 13.84 5.62
C ASN A 116 -9.47 13.95 5.66
N ALA A 117 -8.81 13.02 6.34
CA ALA A 117 -7.36 12.94 6.49
C ALA A 117 -6.69 12.32 5.25
N LEU A 118 -7.38 11.38 4.59
CA LEU A 118 -6.96 10.80 3.31
C LEU A 118 -7.80 11.40 2.17
N ASN A 119 -7.17 11.67 1.04
CA ASN A 119 -7.82 12.09 -0.20
C ASN A 119 -8.01 10.91 -1.15
N LYS A 120 -8.52 11.17 -2.35
CA LYS A 120 -8.79 10.13 -3.34
C LYS A 120 -7.51 9.45 -3.80
N GLU A 121 -6.46 10.22 -4.06
CA GLU A 121 -5.17 9.72 -4.52
C GLU A 121 -4.52 8.79 -3.48
N ASP A 122 -4.66 9.08 -2.19
CA ASP A 122 -4.20 8.22 -1.11
C ASP A 122 -4.93 6.87 -1.10
N VAL A 123 -6.26 6.89 -1.26
CA VAL A 123 -7.07 5.67 -1.28
C VAL A 123 -6.74 4.83 -2.52
N GLU A 124 -6.54 5.45 -3.67
CA GLU A 124 -6.10 4.78 -4.90
C GLU A 124 -4.70 4.14 -4.73
N LEU A 125 -3.76 4.86 -4.09
CA LEU A 125 -2.44 4.33 -3.78
C LEU A 125 -2.51 3.13 -2.84
N LEU A 126 -3.29 3.23 -1.77
CA LEU A 126 -3.54 2.13 -0.84
C LEU A 126 -4.15 0.93 -1.55
N ALA A 127 -5.19 1.13 -2.36
CA ALA A 127 -5.85 0.06 -3.11
C ALA A 127 -4.88 -0.65 -4.07
N SER A 128 -4.03 0.09 -4.78
CA SER A 128 -3.02 -0.50 -5.67
C SER A 128 -1.92 -1.27 -4.92
N SER A 129 -1.57 -0.84 -3.71
CA SER A 129 -0.55 -1.50 -2.88
C SER A 129 -1.09 -2.75 -2.19
N LEU A 130 -2.32 -2.69 -1.71
CA LEU A 130 -3.02 -3.75 -0.98
C LEU A 130 -3.57 -4.84 -1.93
N SER A 131 -3.99 -4.49 -3.14
CA SER A 131 -4.44 -5.49 -4.13
C SER A 131 -3.33 -6.43 -4.61
N LYS A 132 -2.07 -6.19 -4.22
CA LYS A 132 -0.93 -7.00 -4.65
C LYS A 132 -0.80 -8.34 -3.92
N GLU A 133 -1.35 -8.49 -2.70
CA GLU A 133 -1.37 -9.78 -1.98
C GLU A 133 -2.69 -10.55 -2.13
N ASP A 134 -3.78 -9.90 -2.53
CA ASP A 134 -5.03 -10.56 -2.95
C ASP A 134 -4.87 -11.13 -4.38
N ILE A 135 -3.91 -12.05 -4.58
CA ILE A 135 -3.58 -12.74 -5.84
C ILE A 135 -4.69 -13.77 -6.20
N GLU A 136 -5.95 -13.36 -6.15
CA GLU A 136 -7.05 -14.09 -6.79
C GLU A 136 -7.85 -13.23 -7.77
N THR A 137 -7.56 -11.92 -7.90
CA THR A 137 -8.16 -11.08 -8.95
C THR A 137 -7.07 -10.33 -9.73
N VAL A 138 -6.28 -11.11 -10.46
CA VAL A 138 -5.14 -10.69 -11.29
C VAL A 138 -5.63 -10.02 -12.59
N GLY A 139 -6.26 -8.85 -12.45
CA GLY A 139 -6.59 -7.97 -13.59
C GLY A 139 -5.55 -6.86 -13.74
N ILE A 140 -5.34 -6.09 -12.67
CA ILE A 140 -4.43 -4.93 -12.67
C ILE A 140 -2.96 -5.36 -12.60
N SER A 141 -2.65 -6.39 -11.80
CA SER A 141 -1.30 -6.98 -11.76
C SER A 141 -0.97 -7.79 -13.01
N LYS A 142 -1.98 -8.27 -13.74
CA LYS A 142 -1.81 -8.85 -15.08
C LYS A 142 -1.61 -7.76 -16.10
N GLU A 143 -2.35 -6.67 -16.08
CA GLU A 143 -2.16 -5.57 -17.05
C GLU A 143 -0.85 -4.81 -16.82
N LEU A 144 -0.41 -4.65 -15.57
CA LEU A 144 0.93 -4.14 -15.23
C LEU A 144 2.03 -5.15 -15.56
N ARG A 145 1.79 -6.47 -15.39
CA ARG A 145 2.71 -7.50 -15.89
C ARG A 145 2.75 -7.53 -17.41
N GLU A 146 1.62 -7.47 -18.09
CA GLU A 146 1.51 -7.51 -19.54
C GLU A 146 2.14 -6.23 -20.13
N LYS A 147 1.94 -5.06 -19.53
CA LYS A 147 2.67 -3.84 -19.95
C LYS A 147 4.17 -3.91 -19.65
N ALA A 148 4.59 -4.55 -18.56
CA ALA A 148 6.01 -4.79 -18.27
C ALA A 148 6.63 -5.92 -19.11
N CYS A 149 5.84 -6.89 -19.57
CA CYS A 149 6.29 -8.06 -20.33
C CYS A 149 6.18 -7.88 -21.84
N TYR A 150 5.32 -6.99 -22.35
CA TYR A 150 5.12 -6.74 -23.78
C TYR A 150 5.81 -5.47 -24.30
N ASP A 151 6.34 -4.61 -23.41
CA ASP A 151 7.12 -3.45 -23.83
C ASP A 151 8.60 -3.66 -23.45
N ILE A 152 9.46 -3.60 -24.46
CA ILE A 152 10.82 -4.19 -24.54
C ILE A 152 11.88 -3.53 -23.63
N HIS A 153 11.56 -2.74 -22.59
CA HIS A 153 12.58 -1.89 -21.96
C HIS A 153 12.56 -1.82 -20.43
N GLU A 154 13.70 -2.18 -19.83
CA GLU A 154 14.25 -1.72 -18.53
C GLU A 154 13.89 -0.25 -18.17
N SER A 155 13.70 0.61 -19.18
CA SER A 155 13.26 2.00 -19.03
C SER A 155 11.86 2.16 -18.42
N PHE A 156 10.92 1.23 -18.68
CA PHE A 156 9.56 1.27 -18.14
C PHE A 156 9.55 0.94 -16.66
N GLU A 157 10.22 -0.14 -16.26
CA GLU A 157 10.33 -0.54 -14.85
C GLU A 157 11.05 0.50 -14.02
N LYS A 158 12.13 1.08 -14.54
CA LYS A 158 12.84 2.20 -13.90
C LYS A 158 11.94 3.42 -13.70
N LYS A 159 11.12 3.75 -14.71
CA LYS A 159 10.14 4.85 -14.60
C LYS A 159 9.08 4.54 -13.54
N LEU A 160 8.59 3.31 -13.50
CA LEU A 160 7.63 2.85 -12.50
C LEU A 160 8.21 2.91 -11.08
N VAL A 161 9.46 2.45 -10.90
CA VAL A 161 10.21 2.54 -9.62
C VAL A 161 10.29 3.98 -9.15
N ASN A 162 10.69 4.91 -10.02
CA ASN A 162 10.82 6.33 -9.65
C ASN A 162 9.46 6.95 -9.27
N GLN A 163 8.41 6.69 -10.04
CA GLN A 163 7.07 7.17 -9.74
C GLN A 163 6.52 6.59 -8.43
N LEU A 164 6.76 5.30 -8.18
CA LEU A 164 6.31 4.63 -6.96
C LEU A 164 7.11 5.10 -5.74
N ARG A 165 8.41 5.37 -5.89
CA ARG A 165 9.27 5.95 -4.85
C ARG A 165 8.69 7.27 -4.34
N GLU A 166 8.41 8.21 -5.25
CA GLU A 166 7.86 9.52 -4.87
C GLU A 166 6.51 9.37 -4.16
N LYS A 167 5.61 8.54 -4.69
CA LYS A 167 4.31 8.26 -4.06
C LYS A 167 4.45 7.64 -2.68
N ALA A 168 5.34 6.65 -2.53
CA ALA A 168 5.60 5.99 -1.25
C ALA A 168 6.15 6.97 -0.21
N ILE A 169 7.16 7.78 -0.56
CA ILE A 169 7.74 8.77 0.33
C ILE A 169 6.69 9.79 0.78
N ASN A 170 5.93 10.35 -0.17
CA ASN A 170 4.91 11.35 0.11
C ASN A 170 3.82 10.78 1.03
N PHE A 171 3.34 9.58 0.73
CA PHE A 171 2.33 8.91 1.55
C PHE A 171 2.85 8.59 2.96
N VAL A 172 4.04 8.01 3.08
CA VAL A 172 4.66 7.70 4.39
C VAL A 172 4.84 8.96 5.23
N ASN A 173 5.33 10.06 4.64
CA ASN A 173 5.48 11.33 5.34
C ASN A 173 4.13 11.87 5.81
N LYS A 174 3.10 11.79 4.96
CA LYS A 174 1.73 12.15 5.34
C LYS A 174 1.24 11.34 6.54
N ILE A 175 1.44 10.02 6.53
CA ILE A 175 1.08 9.15 7.66
C ILE A 175 1.83 9.55 8.94
N LYS A 176 3.14 9.80 8.86
CA LYS A 176 3.93 10.26 10.01
C LYS A 176 3.37 11.55 10.61
N ILE A 177 2.97 12.52 9.78
CA ILE A 177 2.33 13.77 10.22
C ILE A 177 0.98 13.49 10.90
N LEU A 178 0.15 12.61 10.34
CA LEU A 178 -1.14 12.25 10.93
C LEU A 178 -0.98 11.58 12.31
N LEU A 179 0.08 10.80 12.50
CA LEU A 179 0.34 10.07 13.76
C LEU A 179 1.01 10.92 14.86
N GLN A 180 1.50 12.11 14.52
CA GLN A 180 2.07 13.09 15.47
C GLN A 180 1.01 14.01 16.08
N ARG A 181 -0.22 13.98 15.58
CA ARG A 181 -1.38 14.68 16.13
C ARG A 181 -1.95 13.93 17.32
#